data_AF-A0A5B8VYH9-F1
#
_entry.id   AF-A0A5B8VYH9-F1
#
_cell.length_a   1.000
_cell.length_b   1.000
_cell.length_c   1.000
_cell.angle_alpha   90.00
_cell.angle_beta   90.00
_cell.angle_gamma   90.00
#
_symmetry.space_group_name_H-M   'P 1'
#
loop_
_entity.id
_entity.type
_entity.pdbx_description
1 polymer ?
#
loop_
_entity_poly.entity_id
_entity_poly.type
_entity_poly.pdbx_seq_one_letter_code
_entity_poly.pdbx_strand_id
1 'polypeptide(L)'
;MNFFNYFDKKPLATFICMVISCLLLPLCGHTQPSEVTNFGKAGGQVTKFSKLGDAIDAHDGEIAYFNGVYYLYGTSYGCGFEWGHKEAPFCGFKVYTSTDLVTWQDRGALFDASTKIWQTRCDGNTYGCFRPHVIYNKSTAKYVLWINVYDNRVGYRVFTSSKPTGPFVEQAEPKLAVNSEAAVAGLNNGDHDTFVDDDGTAYLAYTDWRAKGAIAVEQLSVDYMTGTGKVTRAITPGETEAPSLFKRKGIYYLVYSDPNCGYCSGTGASYRTAPSPMGPWSEGIKISDNSCGGQPSFVSSIKLKSGEVFLFGSDLWNNGAKNESLANYYWSPLTFDAHGAINKMECSKTFSIYSSAKKATHKNSGVNELAPVCDINSTTKRSQSFTANKDGILRQVTISCFKNQHPGDGLLIEIKNTAGKRLYSVNIAADSISWSPKNTLIRPEIRLQKGKRYLITIGTGATKGAYGLEYYVEDNAKPSKRFLFSKTIVSK
;
A
#
# COMPACT_ATOMS: atom_id res chain seq x y z
N MET A 1 56.38 -28.99 -71.54
CA MET A 1 55.48 -30.16 -71.67
C MET A 1 54.24 -29.86 -70.83
N ASN A 2 53.09 -29.80 -71.50
CA ASN A 2 51.70 -29.81 -71.01
C ASN A 2 51.11 -28.61 -70.21
N PHE A 3 50.18 -27.98 -70.94
CA PHE A 3 49.10 -27.05 -70.60
C PHE A 3 48.04 -27.63 -69.64
N PHE A 4 47.31 -26.77 -68.93
CA PHE A 4 45.84 -26.52 -69.07
C PHE A 4 45.45 -25.38 -68.07
N ASN A 5 45.27 -24.14 -68.53
CA ASN A 5 44.00 -23.49 -68.89
C ASN A 5 42.98 -23.33 -67.75
N TYR A 6 42.74 -22.10 -67.29
CA TYR A 6 41.50 -21.38 -67.64
C TYR A 6 41.57 -19.86 -67.32
N PHE A 7 41.35 -19.08 -68.39
CA PHE A 7 40.95 -17.67 -68.60
C PHE A 7 40.94 -16.68 -67.42
N ASP A 8 41.65 -15.55 -67.42
CA ASP A 8 41.88 -14.42 -68.36
C ASP A 8 40.95 -13.19 -68.14
N LYS A 9 41.60 -12.04 -68.11
CA LYS A 9 41.23 -10.72 -67.55
C LYS A 9 40.30 -9.88 -68.45
N LYS A 10 39.50 -8.94 -67.88
CA LYS A 10 39.39 -7.49 -68.27
C LYS A 10 38.31 -6.69 -67.46
N PRO A 11 38.26 -5.32 -67.51
CA PRO A 11 38.50 -4.50 -66.32
C PRO A 11 37.41 -3.44 -65.96
N LEU A 12 37.66 -2.73 -64.85
CA LEU A 12 37.25 -1.38 -64.45
C LEU A 12 35.75 -0.99 -64.57
N ALA A 13 35.10 -0.87 -63.41
CA ALA A 13 33.91 -0.02 -63.23
C ALA A 13 34.08 0.83 -61.96
N THR A 14 34.04 2.14 -62.17
CA THR A 14 34.03 3.22 -61.18
C THR A 14 32.87 3.06 -60.19
N PHE A 15 33.16 3.00 -58.89
CA PHE A 15 32.14 3.11 -57.84
C PHE A 15 32.32 4.41 -57.05
N ILE A 16 31.33 5.28 -57.17
CA ILE A 16 31.17 6.50 -56.38
C ILE A 16 30.77 6.08 -54.96
N CYS A 17 31.64 6.35 -53.98
CA CYS A 17 31.33 6.18 -52.57
C CYS A 17 30.43 7.33 -52.09
N MET A 18 29.14 7.05 -51.92
CA MET A 18 28.22 7.93 -51.19
C MET A 18 28.37 7.63 -49.69
N VAL A 19 29.04 8.52 -48.96
CA VAL A 19 29.15 8.44 -47.50
C VAL A 19 27.81 8.87 -46.90
N ILE A 20 26.98 7.91 -46.50
CA ILE A 20 25.80 8.18 -45.66
C ILE A 20 26.30 8.27 -44.21
N SER A 21 26.49 9.50 -43.74
CA SER A 21 26.70 9.81 -42.33
C SER A 21 25.41 9.56 -41.55
N CYS A 22 25.21 8.33 -41.06
CA CYS A 22 24.19 8.02 -40.06
C CYS A 22 24.57 8.65 -38.72
N LEU A 23 24.13 9.89 -38.50
CA LEU A 23 24.05 10.49 -37.16
C LEU A 23 23.06 9.67 -36.33
N LEU A 24 23.58 8.70 -35.58
CA LEU A 24 22.88 8.07 -34.46
C LEU A 24 22.75 9.11 -33.34
N LEU A 25 21.71 9.93 -33.40
CA LEU A 25 21.26 10.69 -32.24
C LEU A 25 20.81 9.68 -31.17
N PRO A 26 21.36 9.71 -29.95
CA PRO A 26 20.83 8.90 -28.87
C PRO A 26 19.41 9.40 -28.62
N LEU A 27 18.43 8.51 -28.79
CA LEU A 27 17.07 8.73 -28.31
C LEU A 27 17.16 8.86 -26.78
N CYS A 28 17.34 10.08 -26.30
CA CYS A 28 17.13 10.44 -24.90
C CYS A 28 15.67 10.13 -24.56
N GLY A 29 15.43 8.93 -24.04
CA GLY A 29 14.16 8.58 -23.43
C GLY A 29 13.92 9.55 -22.28
N HIS A 30 13.00 10.49 -22.47
CA HIS A 30 12.64 11.45 -21.43
C HIS A 30 12.01 10.69 -20.27
N THR A 31 12.73 10.57 -19.15
CA THR A 31 12.17 10.14 -17.87
C THR A 31 11.20 11.23 -17.42
N GLN A 32 9.90 10.93 -17.41
CA GLN A 32 8.90 11.85 -16.89
C GLN A 32 8.71 11.61 -15.40
N PRO A 33 8.59 12.66 -14.58
CA PRO A 33 8.32 12.50 -13.15
C PRO A 33 6.94 11.87 -12.96
N SER A 34 6.87 10.87 -12.08
CA SER A 34 5.62 10.34 -11.54
C SER A 34 5.29 11.15 -10.29
N GLU A 35 4.13 11.78 -10.26
CA GLU A 35 3.67 12.56 -9.11
C GLU A 35 2.78 11.69 -8.21
N VAL A 36 3.16 11.58 -6.94
CA VAL A 36 2.37 10.93 -5.89
C VAL A 36 1.62 12.02 -5.12
N THR A 37 0.31 11.82 -4.95
CA THR A 37 -0.57 12.73 -4.18
C THR A 37 -0.86 12.14 -2.80
N ASN A 38 -0.50 12.86 -1.74
CA ASN A 38 -0.86 12.54 -0.35
C ASN A 38 -2.16 13.23 0.05
N PHE A 39 -2.30 14.51 -0.29
CA PHE A 39 -3.45 15.33 0.04
C PHE A 39 -3.97 16.03 -1.20
N GLY A 40 -5.29 16.20 -1.24
CA GLY A 40 -5.96 16.99 -2.27
C GLY A 40 -5.54 18.47 -2.21
N LYS A 41 -5.93 19.25 -3.22
CA LYS A 41 -5.65 20.70 -3.31
C LYS A 41 -6.08 21.44 -2.05
N ALA A 42 -7.21 21.05 -1.49
CA ALA A 42 -7.77 21.65 -0.29
C ALA A 42 -7.18 21.11 1.03
N GLY A 43 -6.23 20.16 0.96
CA GLY A 43 -5.52 19.60 2.11
C GLY A 43 -6.16 18.36 2.74
N GLY A 44 -7.31 17.89 2.24
CA GLY A 44 -7.93 16.64 2.70
C GLY A 44 -7.17 15.39 2.22
N GLN A 45 -7.29 14.30 2.98
CA GLN A 45 -6.81 12.98 2.54
C GLN A 45 -7.53 12.54 1.25
N VAL A 46 -6.84 11.77 0.41
CA VAL A 46 -7.40 11.23 -0.83
C VAL A 46 -7.23 9.72 -0.89
N THR A 47 -8.28 9.02 -1.31
CA THR A 47 -8.23 7.57 -1.52
C THR A 47 -7.27 7.23 -2.65
N LYS A 48 -6.27 6.37 -2.36
CA LYS A 48 -5.42 5.78 -3.40
C LYS A 48 -6.09 4.55 -3.99
N PHE A 49 -6.23 4.51 -5.32
CA PHE A 49 -6.86 3.38 -6.02
C PHE A 49 -5.83 2.54 -6.78
N SER A 50 -6.10 1.24 -6.82
CA SER A 50 -5.43 0.30 -7.72
C SER A 50 -5.85 0.53 -9.18
N LYS A 51 -5.15 -0.11 -10.11
CA LYS A 51 -5.47 -0.13 -11.55
C LYS A 51 -6.88 -0.65 -11.85
N LEU A 52 -7.45 -1.46 -10.96
CA LEU A 52 -8.82 -1.98 -11.08
C LEU A 52 -9.87 -1.01 -10.53
N GLY A 53 -9.46 0.11 -9.91
CA GLY A 53 -10.34 1.11 -9.33
C GLY A 53 -10.88 0.75 -7.95
N ASP A 54 -10.33 -0.28 -7.30
CA ASP A 54 -10.56 -0.57 -5.89
C ASP A 54 -9.56 0.22 -5.03
N ALA A 55 -9.96 0.67 -3.85
CA ALA A 55 -9.05 1.28 -2.89
C ALA A 55 -7.89 0.32 -2.55
N ILE A 56 -6.71 0.87 -2.36
CA ILE A 56 -5.54 0.11 -1.89
C ILE A 56 -5.74 -0.17 -0.40
N ASP A 57 -5.77 -1.46 -0.05
CA ASP A 57 -6.02 -1.99 1.30
C ASP A 57 -4.79 -2.81 1.73
N ALA A 58 -3.72 -2.09 2.08
CA ALA A 58 -2.42 -2.63 2.47
C ALA A 58 -1.71 -1.61 3.37
N HIS A 59 -1.99 -1.69 4.67
CA HIS A 59 -1.52 -0.74 5.69
C HIS A 59 -0.43 -1.35 6.56
N ASP A 60 0.24 -0.55 7.38
CA ASP A 60 1.24 -0.93 8.39
C ASP A 60 2.44 -1.78 7.93
N GLY A 61 2.54 -2.14 6.65
CA GLY A 61 3.70 -2.82 6.08
C GLY A 61 4.72 -1.84 5.50
N GLU A 62 5.24 -2.15 4.31
CA GLU A 62 6.31 -1.36 3.68
C GLU A 62 6.19 -1.27 2.16
N ILE A 63 6.95 -0.35 1.56
CA ILE A 63 7.24 -0.36 0.12
C ILE A 63 8.64 -0.92 -0.12
N ALA A 64 8.74 -2.20 -0.43
CA ALA A 64 10.00 -2.80 -0.82
C ALA A 64 10.32 -2.59 -2.32
N TYR A 65 11.59 -2.58 -2.68
CA TYR A 65 12.04 -2.49 -4.07
C TYR A 65 12.85 -3.72 -4.48
N PHE A 66 12.31 -4.49 -5.43
CA PHE A 66 12.99 -5.67 -5.98
C PHE A 66 13.01 -5.62 -7.51
N ASN A 67 14.21 -5.69 -8.09
CA ASN A 67 14.43 -5.87 -9.53
C ASN A 67 13.62 -4.90 -10.42
N GLY A 68 13.58 -3.60 -10.08
CA GLY A 68 12.87 -2.60 -10.90
C GLY A 68 11.40 -2.40 -10.55
N VAL A 69 10.87 -3.12 -9.55
CA VAL A 69 9.46 -3.10 -9.17
C VAL A 69 9.33 -2.74 -7.70
N TYR A 70 8.39 -1.85 -7.40
CA TYR A 70 7.95 -1.51 -6.06
C TYR A 70 6.85 -2.48 -5.62
N TYR A 71 6.93 -2.94 -4.38
CA TYR A 71 5.96 -3.84 -3.76
C TYR A 71 5.46 -3.19 -2.48
N LEU A 72 4.20 -2.78 -2.46
CA LEU A 72 3.51 -2.32 -1.26
C LEU A 72 2.92 -3.54 -0.57
N TYR A 73 3.53 -3.93 0.54
CA TYR A 73 3.04 -4.97 1.43
C TYR A 73 2.23 -4.31 2.55
N GLY A 74 1.16 -4.96 3.00
CA GLY A 74 0.42 -4.44 4.13
C GLY A 74 -0.72 -5.33 4.59
N THR A 75 -1.20 -5.04 5.79
CA THR A 75 -2.39 -5.64 6.39
C THR A 75 -3.64 -5.15 5.66
N SER A 76 -4.52 -6.10 5.35
CA SER A 76 -5.83 -5.82 4.76
C SER A 76 -6.88 -5.73 5.85
N TYR A 77 -7.88 -4.87 5.67
CA TYR A 77 -9.01 -4.70 6.58
C TYR A 77 -10.35 -4.88 5.85
N GLY A 78 -10.34 -5.01 4.52
CA GLY A 78 -11.55 -5.00 3.69
C GLY A 78 -12.51 -6.18 3.90
N CYS A 79 -12.09 -7.25 4.57
CA CYS A 79 -12.97 -8.34 4.99
C CYS A 79 -13.74 -8.05 6.29
N GLY A 80 -13.35 -7.02 7.04
CA GLY A 80 -13.99 -6.61 8.29
C GLY A 80 -13.22 -6.89 9.56
N PHE A 81 -11.88 -6.95 9.52
CA PHE A 81 -11.09 -7.01 10.75
C PHE A 81 -11.37 -5.78 11.63
N GLU A 82 -11.67 -5.99 12.91
CA GLU A 82 -11.93 -4.95 13.89
C GLU A 82 -11.13 -5.24 15.15
N TRP A 83 -10.25 -4.33 15.51
CA TRP A 83 -9.41 -4.48 16.67
C TRP A 83 -10.22 -4.51 17.97
N GLY A 84 -10.08 -5.59 18.73
CA GLY A 84 -10.80 -5.82 19.99
C GLY A 84 -12.23 -6.37 19.82
N HIS A 85 -12.68 -6.64 18.59
CA HIS A 85 -13.96 -7.31 18.34
C HIS A 85 -13.70 -8.80 18.09
N LYS A 86 -14.13 -9.67 19.01
CA LYS A 86 -13.70 -11.08 19.05
C LYS A 86 -14.07 -11.88 17.81
N GLU A 87 -15.20 -11.58 17.20
CA GLU A 87 -15.71 -12.28 16.02
C GLU A 87 -15.15 -11.70 14.70
N ALA A 88 -14.31 -10.66 14.78
CA ALA A 88 -13.77 -10.04 13.58
C ALA A 88 -12.76 -10.96 12.88
N PRO A 89 -12.93 -11.21 11.57
CA PRO A 89 -12.05 -12.12 10.83
C PRO A 89 -10.68 -11.50 10.60
N PHE A 90 -9.66 -12.34 10.45
CA PHE A 90 -8.38 -11.90 9.93
C PHE A 90 -8.43 -11.82 8.40
N CYS A 91 -8.16 -10.65 7.82
CA CYS A 91 -8.21 -10.48 6.36
C CYS A 91 -6.91 -10.89 5.65
N GLY A 92 -5.83 -11.10 6.40
CA GLY A 92 -4.53 -11.41 5.83
C GLY A 92 -3.76 -10.18 5.36
N PHE A 93 -2.66 -10.47 4.67
CA PHE A 93 -1.76 -9.46 4.12
C PHE A 93 -1.84 -9.46 2.61
N LYS A 94 -1.82 -8.27 2.02
CA LYS A 94 -1.84 -8.05 0.58
C LYS A 94 -0.49 -7.57 0.07
N VAL A 95 -0.32 -7.71 -1.25
CA VAL A 95 0.76 -7.09 -2.00
C VAL A 95 0.24 -6.40 -3.25
N TYR A 96 0.67 -5.16 -3.45
CA TYR A 96 0.45 -4.39 -4.66
C TYR A 96 1.79 -4.11 -5.35
N THR A 97 1.83 -4.13 -6.67
CA THR A 97 3.05 -3.81 -7.43
C THR A 97 2.91 -2.53 -8.24
N SER A 98 3.98 -1.74 -8.30
CA SER A 98 4.08 -0.57 -9.16
C SER A 98 5.48 -0.45 -9.77
N THR A 99 5.61 0.23 -10.91
CA THR A 99 6.90 0.64 -11.49
C THR A 99 7.12 2.16 -11.40
N ASP A 100 6.14 2.89 -10.87
CA ASP A 100 6.09 4.35 -10.88
C ASP A 100 5.63 4.97 -9.54
N LEU A 101 5.37 4.15 -8.50
CA LEU A 101 4.81 4.48 -7.19
C LEU A 101 3.39 5.09 -7.21
N VAL A 102 2.74 5.14 -8.37
CA VAL A 102 1.42 5.78 -8.54
C VAL A 102 0.40 4.75 -9.02
N THR A 103 0.72 4.00 -10.07
CA THR A 103 -0.14 3.00 -10.66
C THR A 103 0.11 1.65 -9.99
N TRP A 104 -0.76 1.28 -9.05
CA TRP A 104 -0.63 0.06 -8.28
C TRP A 104 -1.51 -1.07 -8.82
N GLN A 105 -0.94 -2.25 -8.99
CA GLN A 105 -1.65 -3.47 -9.38
C GLN A 105 -1.76 -4.41 -8.18
N ASP A 106 -2.98 -4.77 -7.79
CA ASP A 106 -3.25 -5.80 -6.79
C ASP A 106 -2.69 -7.17 -7.28
N ARG A 107 -1.87 -7.81 -6.45
CA ARG A 107 -1.29 -9.15 -6.70
C ARG A 107 -1.88 -10.23 -5.81
N GLY A 108 -2.87 -9.89 -5.00
CA GLY A 108 -3.55 -10.80 -4.09
C GLY A 108 -2.90 -10.89 -2.72
N ALA A 109 -3.24 -11.95 -2.00
CA ALA A 109 -2.77 -12.21 -0.65
C ALA A 109 -1.38 -12.86 -0.64
N LEU A 110 -0.59 -12.57 0.40
CA LEU A 110 0.72 -13.18 0.62
C LEU A 110 0.61 -14.68 0.96
N PHE A 111 -0.48 -15.07 1.63
CA PHE A 111 -0.85 -16.47 1.91
C PHE A 111 -2.37 -16.54 2.18
N ASP A 112 -2.91 -17.75 2.30
CA ASP A 112 -4.33 -17.96 2.57
C ASP A 112 -4.66 -17.72 4.06
N ALA A 113 -5.16 -16.53 4.36
CA ALA A 113 -5.60 -16.13 5.69
C ALA A 113 -6.95 -16.78 6.12
N SER A 114 -7.71 -17.39 5.21
CA SER A 114 -9.02 -17.97 5.52
C SER A 114 -8.95 -19.31 6.25
N THR A 115 -7.77 -19.92 6.31
CA THR A 115 -7.57 -21.19 7.02
C THR A 115 -7.88 -21.06 8.51
N LYS A 116 -8.38 -22.15 9.11
CA LYS A 116 -8.74 -22.21 10.53
C LYS A 116 -7.60 -21.75 11.45
N ILE A 117 -6.36 -22.08 11.11
CA ILE A 117 -5.20 -21.72 11.92
C ILE A 117 -5.04 -20.19 12.00
N TRP A 118 -5.12 -19.47 10.87
CA TRP A 118 -4.99 -18.02 10.85
C TRP A 118 -6.19 -17.31 11.46
N GLN A 119 -7.39 -17.85 11.31
CA GLN A 119 -8.59 -17.36 12.00
C GLN A 119 -8.62 -17.65 13.50
N THR A 120 -7.62 -18.34 14.06
CA THR A 120 -7.45 -18.49 15.53
C THR A 120 -6.23 -17.75 16.08
N ARG A 121 -5.31 -17.33 15.21
CA ARG A 121 -4.04 -16.68 15.59
C ARG A 121 -4.07 -15.17 15.47
N CYS A 122 -4.87 -14.67 14.52
CA CYS A 122 -4.84 -13.27 14.07
C CYS A 122 -6.24 -12.65 13.98
N ASP A 123 -7.27 -13.31 14.49
CA ASP A 123 -8.61 -12.75 14.55
C ASP A 123 -8.69 -11.64 15.61
N GLY A 124 -9.85 -10.97 15.71
CA GLY A 124 -10.01 -9.89 16.67
C GLY A 124 -9.99 -10.35 18.14
N ASN A 125 -9.97 -11.67 18.42
CA ASN A 125 -9.80 -12.23 19.77
C ASN A 125 -8.32 -12.36 20.19
N THR A 126 -7.38 -12.31 19.24
CA THR A 126 -5.93 -12.49 19.46
C THR A 126 -5.13 -11.22 19.19
N TYR A 127 -5.76 -10.04 19.32
CA TYR A 127 -5.24 -8.70 18.97
C TYR A 127 -5.02 -8.45 17.47
N GLY A 128 -4.96 -9.48 16.63
CA GLY A 128 -4.64 -9.35 15.20
C GLY A 128 -3.18 -9.69 14.88
N CYS A 129 -2.85 -9.63 13.60
CA CYS A 129 -1.48 -9.74 13.10
C CYS A 129 -1.23 -8.64 12.08
N PHE A 130 -0.04 -8.05 12.10
CA PHE A 130 0.23 -6.79 11.40
C PHE A 130 1.64 -6.77 10.78
N ARG A 131 2.01 -5.60 10.26
CA ARG A 131 3.36 -5.20 9.82
C ARG A 131 4.09 -6.21 8.94
N PRO A 132 3.52 -6.65 7.81
CA PRO A 132 4.24 -7.54 6.91
C PRO A 132 5.44 -6.83 6.26
N HIS A 133 6.64 -7.28 6.58
CA HIS A 133 7.90 -6.81 5.99
C HIS A 133 8.60 -7.96 5.27
N VAL A 134 9.08 -7.69 4.05
CA VAL A 134 9.67 -8.68 3.16
C VAL A 134 11.07 -8.25 2.78
N ILE A 135 12.05 -9.10 3.09
CA ILE A 135 13.44 -8.92 2.67
C ILE A 135 13.89 -10.05 1.74
N TYR A 136 14.84 -9.78 0.85
CA TYR A 136 15.39 -10.79 -0.04
C TYR A 136 16.73 -11.31 0.48
N ASN A 137 16.80 -12.62 0.70
CA ASN A 137 18.02 -13.32 1.05
C ASN A 137 18.74 -13.80 -0.22
N LYS A 138 19.87 -13.17 -0.52
CA LYS A 138 20.69 -13.52 -1.71
C LYS A 138 21.30 -14.92 -1.63
N SER A 139 21.61 -15.40 -0.43
CA SER A 139 22.29 -16.69 -0.23
C SER A 139 21.34 -17.88 -0.45
N THR A 140 20.08 -17.73 -0.06
CA THR A 140 19.04 -18.77 -0.23
C THR A 140 18.18 -18.55 -1.47
N ALA A 141 18.31 -17.38 -2.12
CA ALA A 141 17.45 -16.91 -3.21
C ALA A 141 15.95 -16.95 -2.84
N LYS A 142 15.62 -16.56 -1.61
CA LYS A 142 14.26 -16.50 -1.09
C LYS A 142 13.89 -15.11 -0.61
N TYR A 143 12.61 -14.79 -0.75
CA TYR A 143 11.97 -13.70 -0.04
C TYR A 143 11.56 -14.21 1.33
N VAL A 144 11.88 -13.47 2.38
CA VAL A 144 11.58 -13.79 3.77
C VAL A 144 10.61 -12.74 4.29
N LEU A 145 9.42 -13.19 4.70
CA LEU A 145 8.37 -12.35 5.27
C LEU A 145 8.38 -12.49 6.79
N TRP A 146 8.42 -11.36 7.49
CA TRP A 146 8.21 -11.25 8.93
C TRP A 146 6.88 -10.54 9.19
N ILE A 147 6.09 -11.10 10.12
CA ILE A 147 4.84 -10.50 10.62
C ILE A 147 4.87 -10.51 12.14
N ASN A 148 4.28 -9.52 12.79
CA ASN A 148 4.03 -9.60 14.22
C ASN A 148 2.74 -10.38 14.50
N VAL A 149 2.75 -11.14 15.58
CA VAL A 149 1.64 -11.95 16.08
C VAL A 149 1.59 -11.84 17.59
N TYR A 150 0.47 -12.23 18.20
CA TYR A 150 0.35 -12.26 19.66
C TYR A 150 -0.05 -13.64 20.21
N ASP A 151 -0.06 -14.66 19.33
CA ASP A 151 -0.40 -16.04 19.68
C ASP A 151 0.78 -16.85 20.22
N ASN A 152 2.01 -16.32 20.14
CA ASN A 152 3.23 -16.96 20.62
C ASN A 152 4.11 -16.04 21.49
N ARG A 153 5.15 -16.62 22.08
CA ARG A 153 6.01 -15.92 23.05
C ARG A 153 6.83 -14.82 22.39
N VAL A 154 7.39 -15.13 21.22
CA VAL A 154 8.36 -14.28 20.54
C VAL A 154 7.70 -13.09 19.86
N GLY A 155 6.40 -13.16 19.58
CA GLY A 155 5.62 -12.10 18.98
C GLY A 155 5.75 -12.03 17.45
N TYR A 156 6.36 -13.05 16.81
CA TYR A 156 6.59 -13.05 15.37
C TYR A 156 6.40 -14.43 14.74
N ARG A 157 6.07 -14.42 13.46
CA ARG A 157 6.13 -15.59 12.56
C ARG A 157 6.89 -15.23 11.29
N VAL A 158 7.60 -16.21 10.72
CA VAL A 158 8.43 -16.03 9.53
C VAL A 158 7.97 -16.97 8.43
N PHE A 159 8.05 -16.49 7.20
CA PHE A 159 7.68 -17.22 6.01
C PHE A 159 8.72 -17.06 4.92
N THR A 160 8.77 -18.01 3.98
CA THR A 160 9.59 -17.86 2.79
C THR A 160 8.80 -18.05 1.51
N SER A 161 9.27 -17.42 0.43
CA SER A 161 8.80 -17.66 -0.93
C SER A 161 9.92 -17.55 -1.94
N SER A 162 9.75 -18.18 -3.10
CA SER A 162 10.61 -17.95 -4.28
C SER A 162 10.24 -16.70 -5.06
N LYS A 163 9.10 -16.07 -4.74
CA LYS A 163 8.58 -14.88 -5.43
C LYS A 163 8.28 -13.77 -4.42
N PRO A 164 8.46 -12.49 -4.78
CA PRO A 164 8.14 -11.38 -3.88
C PRO A 164 6.64 -11.28 -3.60
N THR A 165 5.79 -11.86 -4.45
CA THR A 165 4.33 -11.85 -4.29
C THR A 165 3.77 -13.10 -3.61
N GLY A 166 4.63 -14.02 -3.16
CA GLY A 166 4.19 -15.30 -2.63
C GLY A 166 3.74 -16.33 -3.68
N PRO A 167 2.98 -17.36 -3.26
CA PRO A 167 2.53 -17.57 -1.88
C PRO A 167 3.72 -17.79 -0.94
N PHE A 168 3.61 -17.26 0.27
CA PHE A 168 4.56 -17.42 1.35
C PHE A 168 4.20 -18.63 2.19
N VAL A 169 5.21 -19.41 2.58
CA VAL A 169 5.06 -20.63 3.37
C VAL A 169 5.69 -20.41 4.73
N GLU A 170 4.90 -20.64 5.79
CA GLU A 170 5.34 -20.49 7.18
C GLU A 170 6.54 -21.40 7.48
N GLN A 171 7.49 -20.89 8.24
CA GLN A 171 8.70 -21.59 8.69
C GLN A 171 8.61 -21.89 10.20
N ALA A 172 9.67 -22.47 10.76
CA ALA A 172 9.78 -22.65 12.19
C ALA A 172 9.62 -21.30 12.93
N GLU A 173 9.00 -21.34 14.11
CA GLU A 173 8.86 -20.15 14.96
C GLU A 173 10.25 -19.57 15.27
N PRO A 174 10.47 -18.26 15.02
CA PRO A 174 11.76 -17.63 15.28
C PRO A 174 12.07 -17.63 16.78
N LYS A 175 13.35 -17.55 17.12
CA LYS A 175 13.82 -17.23 18.48
C LYS A 175 14.43 -15.83 18.48
N LEU A 176 14.13 -15.04 19.50
CA LEU A 176 14.73 -13.73 19.74
C LEU A 176 15.25 -13.66 21.19
N ALA A 177 16.24 -12.82 21.42
CA ALA A 177 16.85 -12.61 22.74
C ALA A 177 15.89 -11.91 23.71
N VAL A 178 15.11 -10.96 23.22
CA VAL A 178 14.17 -10.17 24.03
C VAL A 178 12.90 -10.98 24.27
N ASN A 179 12.47 -11.01 25.54
CA ASN A 179 11.28 -11.72 25.99
C ASN A 179 11.29 -13.24 25.76
N SER A 180 12.48 -13.87 25.65
CA SER A 180 12.63 -15.33 25.45
C SER A 180 12.03 -16.19 26.57
N GLU A 181 11.91 -15.63 27.77
CA GLU A 181 11.34 -16.26 28.98
C GLU A 181 9.97 -15.69 29.36
N ALA A 182 9.35 -14.87 28.49
CA ALA A 182 8.06 -14.27 28.78
C ALA A 182 6.89 -15.29 28.70
N ALA A 183 5.68 -14.81 28.98
CA ALA A 183 4.46 -15.61 28.80
C ALA A 183 4.37 -16.16 27.36
N VAL A 184 3.75 -17.34 27.20
CA VAL A 184 3.67 -18.06 25.92
C VAL A 184 2.91 -17.31 24.82
N ALA A 185 2.13 -16.29 25.16
CA ALA A 185 1.35 -15.46 24.25
C ALA A 185 1.11 -14.07 24.89
N GLY A 186 0.63 -13.13 24.09
CA GLY A 186 0.28 -11.76 24.50
C GLY A 186 1.30 -10.71 24.09
N LEU A 187 1.16 -9.50 24.65
CA LEU A 187 1.98 -8.32 24.34
C LEU A 187 3.40 -8.48 24.92
N ASN A 188 4.26 -9.21 24.22
CA ASN A 188 5.68 -9.35 24.54
C ASN A 188 6.53 -8.44 23.64
N ASN A 189 6.61 -8.80 22.36
CA ASN A 189 7.17 -7.94 21.31
C ASN A 189 6.02 -7.46 20.39
N GLY A 190 6.25 -6.43 19.59
CA GLY A 190 5.20 -5.78 18.81
C GLY A 190 5.68 -5.32 17.44
N ASP A 191 5.46 -4.05 17.13
CA ASP A 191 5.85 -3.47 15.85
C ASP A 191 7.32 -3.72 15.52
N HIS A 192 7.60 -4.03 14.25
CA HIS A 192 8.95 -4.31 13.78
C HIS A 192 9.22 -3.74 12.39
N ASP A 193 10.50 -3.71 12.05
CA ASP A 193 11.02 -3.53 10.69
C ASP A 193 12.25 -4.44 10.50
N THR A 194 12.54 -4.78 9.25
CA THR A 194 13.66 -5.64 8.85
C THR A 194 14.63 -4.88 7.96
N PHE A 195 15.92 -5.01 8.23
CA PHE A 195 16.97 -4.33 7.48
C PHE A 195 18.03 -5.34 7.03
N VAL A 196 18.48 -5.24 5.78
CA VAL A 196 19.63 -6.01 5.25
C VAL A 196 20.74 -5.04 4.91
N ASP A 197 21.88 -5.20 5.58
CA ASP A 197 23.06 -4.35 5.39
C ASP A 197 23.82 -4.72 4.11
N ASP A 198 24.77 -3.88 3.73
CA ASP A 198 25.56 -4.02 2.51
C ASP A 198 26.40 -5.31 2.48
N ASP A 199 26.79 -5.83 3.65
CA ASP A 199 27.53 -7.08 3.81
C ASP A 199 26.62 -8.33 3.75
N GLY A 200 25.30 -8.14 3.65
CA GLY A 200 24.31 -9.22 3.65
C GLY A 200 23.88 -9.68 5.03
N THR A 201 24.33 -9.04 6.11
CA THR A 201 23.79 -9.28 7.46
C THR A 201 22.40 -8.65 7.58
N ALA A 202 21.44 -9.41 8.11
CA ALA A 202 20.09 -8.90 8.38
C ALA A 202 19.88 -8.59 9.86
N TYR A 203 18.98 -7.66 10.13
CA TYR A 203 18.62 -7.19 11.46
C TYR A 203 17.10 -7.05 11.57
N LEU A 204 16.58 -7.29 12.76
CA LEU A 204 15.20 -6.99 13.14
C LEU A 204 15.24 -5.84 14.15
N ALA A 205 14.60 -4.72 13.82
CA ALA A 205 14.31 -3.65 14.78
C ALA A 205 12.88 -3.87 15.29
N TYR A 206 12.66 -3.88 16.60
CA TYR A 206 11.35 -4.23 17.14
C TYR A 206 11.04 -3.62 18.51
N THR A 207 9.75 -3.41 18.76
CA THR A 207 9.19 -2.86 19.99
C THR A 207 9.13 -3.93 21.09
N ASP A 208 9.69 -3.63 22.25
CA ASP A 208 9.60 -4.43 23.47
C ASP A 208 8.49 -3.89 24.39
N TRP A 209 7.32 -4.53 24.37
CA TRP A 209 6.19 -4.14 25.20
C TRP A 209 6.41 -4.41 26.70
N ARG A 210 7.34 -5.31 27.06
CA ARG A 210 7.74 -5.54 28.45
C ARG A 210 8.68 -4.46 28.98
N ALA A 211 9.31 -3.70 28.08
CA ALA A 211 10.07 -2.49 28.37
C ALA A 211 9.30 -1.21 27.98
N LYS A 212 7.98 -1.18 28.19
CA LYS A 212 7.10 -0.01 27.93
C LYS A 212 7.14 0.51 26.49
N GLY A 213 7.46 -0.34 25.51
CA GLY A 213 7.57 0.07 24.11
C GLY A 213 8.97 0.61 23.75
N ALA A 214 10.01 0.26 24.48
CA ALA A 214 11.38 0.57 24.08
C ALA A 214 11.75 -0.23 22.83
N ILE A 215 12.57 0.32 21.94
CA ILE A 215 13.01 -0.38 20.73
C ILE A 215 14.30 -1.15 21.00
N ALA A 216 14.36 -2.37 20.47
CA ALA A 216 15.56 -3.20 20.39
C ALA A 216 15.94 -3.47 18.93
N VAL A 217 17.21 -3.76 18.68
CA VAL A 217 17.71 -4.26 17.39
C VAL A 217 18.48 -5.55 17.62
N GLU A 218 18.11 -6.61 16.92
CA GLU A 218 18.79 -7.91 16.98
C GLU A 218 19.28 -8.35 15.61
N GLN A 219 20.52 -8.86 15.56
CA GLN A 219 21.07 -9.48 14.37
C GLN A 219 20.37 -10.80 14.07
N LEU A 220 19.94 -11.00 12.83
CA LEU A 220 19.33 -12.23 12.33
C LEU A 220 20.40 -13.23 11.84
N SER A 221 20.03 -14.50 11.87
CA SER A 221 20.78 -15.62 11.31
C SER A 221 20.95 -15.50 9.79
N VAL A 222 21.87 -16.26 9.20
CA VAL A 222 22.24 -16.16 7.77
C VAL A 222 21.07 -16.44 6.81
N ASP A 223 20.07 -17.18 7.25
CA ASP A 223 18.85 -17.47 6.49
C ASP A 223 17.75 -16.41 6.68
N TYR A 224 17.98 -15.45 7.58
CA TYR A 224 17.11 -14.34 8.00
C TYR A 224 15.84 -14.79 8.75
N MET A 225 15.78 -16.01 9.27
CA MET A 225 14.55 -16.58 9.82
C MET A 225 14.48 -16.64 11.34
N THR A 226 15.57 -16.32 12.04
CA THR A 226 15.62 -16.27 13.51
C THR A 226 16.70 -15.30 13.99
N GLY A 227 16.56 -14.78 15.21
CA GLY A 227 17.59 -14.00 15.88
C GLY A 227 18.81 -14.84 16.26
N THR A 228 19.97 -14.18 16.36
CA THR A 228 21.25 -14.79 16.76
C THR A 228 21.54 -14.68 18.26
N GLY A 229 20.74 -13.93 19.01
CA GLY A 229 21.02 -13.56 20.39
C GLY A 229 21.84 -12.27 20.53
N LYS A 230 22.47 -11.76 19.46
CA LYS A 230 23.22 -10.50 19.47
C LYS A 230 22.26 -9.32 19.36
N VAL A 231 21.96 -8.70 20.50
CA VAL A 231 20.92 -7.67 20.62
C VAL A 231 21.43 -6.40 21.30
N THR A 232 20.97 -5.25 20.81
CA THR A 232 21.03 -3.97 21.50
C THR A 232 19.62 -3.62 21.97
N ARG A 233 19.43 -3.48 23.28
CA ARG A 233 18.12 -3.21 23.91
C ARG A 233 18.00 -1.75 24.33
N ALA A 234 16.77 -1.32 24.59
CA ALA A 234 16.46 0.00 25.15
C ALA A 234 17.11 1.15 24.36
N ILE A 235 17.06 1.05 23.02
CA ILE A 235 17.57 2.09 22.12
C ILE A 235 16.77 3.38 22.31
N THR A 236 15.47 3.25 22.63
CA THR A 236 14.60 4.34 23.05
C THR A 236 14.21 4.18 24.53
N PRO A 237 13.79 5.26 25.22
CA PRO A 237 13.48 5.22 26.65
C PRO A 237 12.15 4.52 27.00
N GLY A 238 11.42 3.99 26.02
CA GLY A 238 10.02 3.55 26.15
C GLY A 238 9.06 4.55 25.54
N GLU A 239 7.76 4.23 25.58
CA GLU A 239 6.66 5.02 24.98
C GLU A 239 6.82 5.24 23.47
N THR A 240 7.53 4.36 22.78
CA THR A 240 7.75 4.40 21.33
C THR A 240 7.22 3.13 20.67
N GLU A 241 7.09 3.14 19.34
CA GLU A 241 6.81 1.95 18.52
C GLU A 241 7.14 2.20 17.04
N ALA A 242 6.67 1.33 16.14
CA ALA A 242 6.77 1.49 14.69
C ALA A 242 8.20 1.83 14.19
N PRO A 243 9.21 1.00 14.51
CA PRO A 243 10.57 1.27 14.09
C PRO A 243 10.71 1.21 12.57
N SER A 244 11.71 1.91 12.04
CA SER A 244 12.21 1.78 10.68
C SER A 244 13.73 1.94 10.67
N LEU A 245 14.45 0.90 10.26
CA LEU A 245 15.92 0.83 10.30
C LEU A 245 16.49 0.90 8.89
N PHE A 246 17.33 1.90 8.63
CA PHE A 246 17.99 2.05 7.34
C PHE A 246 19.39 2.63 7.47
N LYS A 247 20.15 2.56 6.37
CA LYS A 247 21.52 3.09 6.29
C LYS A 247 21.63 4.12 5.18
N ARG A 248 22.34 5.21 5.45
CA ARG A 248 22.68 6.24 4.46
C ARG A 248 24.10 6.71 4.68
N LYS A 249 24.96 6.60 3.65
CA LYS A 249 26.34 7.10 3.66
C LYS A 249 27.16 6.64 4.89
N GLY A 250 26.99 5.37 5.29
CA GLY A 250 27.69 4.79 6.44
C GLY A 250 27.10 5.12 7.82
N ILE A 251 26.02 5.90 7.88
CA ILE A 251 25.28 6.19 9.12
C ILE A 251 24.02 5.31 9.13
N TYR A 252 23.73 4.69 10.27
CA TYR A 252 22.51 3.94 10.51
C TYR A 252 21.49 4.84 11.19
N TYR A 253 20.24 4.73 10.78
CA TYR A 253 19.13 5.54 11.24
C TYR A 253 18.03 4.62 11.74
N LEU A 254 17.46 4.95 12.89
CA LEU A 254 16.26 4.33 13.42
C LEU A 254 15.19 5.41 13.55
N VAL A 255 14.21 5.43 12.66
CA VAL A 255 13.02 6.28 12.75
C VAL A 255 11.94 5.52 13.51
N TYR A 256 11.14 6.20 14.32
CA TYR A 256 10.10 5.56 15.15
C TYR A 256 8.98 6.52 15.52
N SER A 257 7.84 5.95 15.90
CA SER A 257 6.71 6.68 16.48
C SER A 257 7.02 7.09 17.92
N ASP A 258 6.74 8.35 18.25
CA ASP A 258 6.98 8.96 19.55
C ASP A 258 5.88 10.00 19.86
N PRO A 259 4.81 9.63 20.61
CA PRO A 259 4.68 8.39 21.38
C PRO A 259 4.16 7.18 20.57
N ASN A 260 4.03 6.02 21.21
CA ASN A 260 3.17 4.93 20.75
C ASN A 260 1.68 5.26 20.92
N CYS A 261 0.87 4.91 19.91
CA CYS A 261 -0.56 5.13 19.87
C CYS A 261 -1.19 4.36 18.68
N GLY A 262 -1.71 3.15 18.94
CA GLY A 262 -2.38 2.35 17.91
C GLY A 262 -3.61 3.06 17.33
N TYR A 263 -3.64 3.18 16.00
CA TYR A 263 -4.74 3.77 15.21
C TYR A 263 -5.05 5.25 15.48
N CYS A 264 -4.18 5.97 16.18
CA CYS A 264 -4.41 7.38 16.48
C CYS A 264 -4.29 8.26 15.23
N SER A 265 -4.98 9.40 15.22
CA SER A 265 -5.00 10.35 14.09
C SER A 265 -3.70 11.13 13.85
N GLY A 266 -2.65 10.81 14.61
CA GLY A 266 -1.34 11.42 14.49
C GLY A 266 -0.45 11.08 15.68
N THR A 267 0.77 10.62 15.40
CA THR A 267 1.85 10.49 16.40
C THR A 267 3.09 11.22 15.93
N GLY A 268 3.99 11.59 16.84
CA GLY A 268 5.25 12.18 16.45
C GLY A 268 6.15 11.18 15.73
N ALA A 269 7.07 11.69 14.92
CA ALA A 269 8.17 10.91 14.35
C ALA A 269 9.49 11.45 14.92
N SER A 270 10.28 10.54 15.49
CA SER A 270 11.61 10.82 16.02
C SER A 270 12.63 9.87 15.36
N TYR A 271 13.91 10.21 15.41
CA TYR A 271 14.97 9.31 14.94
C TYR A 271 16.20 9.32 15.84
N ARG A 272 16.96 8.23 15.79
CA ARG A 272 18.31 8.09 16.35
C ARG A 272 19.29 7.68 15.26
N THR A 273 20.58 7.95 15.49
CA THR A 273 21.66 7.56 14.57
C THR A 273 22.73 6.72 15.26
N ALA A 274 23.44 5.90 14.50
CA ALA A 274 24.54 5.08 15.00
C ALA A 274 25.60 4.79 13.91
N PRO A 275 26.84 4.45 14.29
CA PRO A 275 27.87 3.99 13.37
C PRO A 275 27.70 2.51 12.97
N SER A 276 26.85 1.76 13.66
CA SER A 276 26.49 0.36 13.34
C SER A 276 25.04 0.07 13.75
N PRO A 277 24.38 -0.98 13.22
CA PRO A 277 23.04 -1.39 13.67
C PRO A 277 22.98 -1.73 15.16
N MET A 278 24.12 -2.15 15.74
CA MET A 278 24.26 -2.49 17.15
C MET A 278 24.55 -1.27 18.04
N GLY A 279 24.68 -0.07 17.46
CA GLY A 279 24.97 1.16 18.18
C GLY A 279 26.48 1.51 18.25
N PRO A 280 26.87 2.36 19.23
CA PRO A 280 25.99 3.06 20.16
C PRO A 280 25.04 4.01 19.44
N TRP A 281 23.81 4.11 19.92
CA TRP A 281 22.77 4.97 19.34
C TRP A 281 22.80 6.36 20.00
N SER A 282 22.63 7.41 19.19
CA SER A 282 22.53 8.80 19.65
C SER A 282 21.25 9.05 20.46
N GLU A 283 21.16 10.23 21.05
CA GLU A 283 19.88 10.77 21.53
C GLU A 283 18.87 10.93 20.40
N GLY A 284 17.58 10.90 20.78
CA GLY A 284 16.46 11.02 19.85
C GLY A 284 16.24 12.47 19.40
N ILE A 285 15.99 12.65 18.10
CA ILE A 285 15.66 13.94 17.51
C ILE A 285 14.27 13.84 16.89
N LYS A 286 13.33 14.66 17.35
CA LYS A 286 11.97 14.74 16.79
C LYS A 286 11.99 15.50 15.45
N ILE A 287 11.43 14.88 14.41
CA ILE A 287 11.32 15.43 13.06
C ILE A 287 9.88 15.77 12.66
N SER A 288 8.88 15.26 13.37
CA SER A 288 7.47 15.60 13.17
C SER A 288 6.67 15.46 14.47
N ASP A 289 5.68 16.34 14.67
CA ASP A 289 4.80 16.29 15.84
C ASP A 289 3.61 15.33 15.63
N ASN A 290 3.24 15.04 14.38
CA ASN A 290 2.04 14.27 14.05
C ASN A 290 2.19 13.36 12.82
N SER A 291 3.42 13.19 12.31
CA SER A 291 3.74 12.37 11.13
C SER A 291 2.84 12.65 9.91
N CYS A 292 2.44 13.91 9.74
CA CYS A 292 1.54 14.36 8.69
C CYS A 292 0.10 13.82 8.82
N GLY A 293 -0.37 13.62 10.05
CA GLY A 293 -1.73 13.18 10.36
C GLY A 293 -1.88 11.65 10.43
N GLY A 294 -0.80 10.95 10.75
CA GLY A 294 -0.78 9.50 10.84
C GLY A 294 0.30 8.99 11.79
N GLN A 295 0.67 7.73 11.62
CA GLN A 295 1.74 7.07 12.37
C GLN A 295 2.87 6.62 11.43
N PRO A 296 4.16 6.70 11.80
CA PRO A 296 5.23 6.12 11.01
C PRO A 296 4.97 4.65 10.68
N SER A 297 5.23 4.26 9.44
CA SER A 297 5.00 2.90 8.94
C SER A 297 6.34 2.28 8.54
N PHE A 298 7.04 2.93 7.62
CA PHE A 298 8.32 2.48 7.09
C PHE A 298 9.22 3.67 6.68
N VAL A 299 10.52 3.39 6.52
CA VAL A 299 11.42 4.21 5.71
C VAL A 299 12.14 3.33 4.72
N SER A 300 11.69 3.34 3.47
CA SER A 300 12.21 2.46 2.44
C SER A 300 13.31 3.13 1.64
N SER A 301 14.44 2.45 1.46
CA SER A 301 15.46 2.89 0.50
C SER A 301 14.99 2.59 -0.93
N ILE A 302 14.84 3.66 -1.71
CA ILE A 302 14.41 3.63 -3.10
C ILE A 302 15.59 4.04 -3.99
N LYS A 303 16.14 3.05 -4.71
CA LYS A 303 17.23 3.27 -5.67
C LYS A 303 16.67 3.78 -7.00
N LEU A 304 17.01 5.02 -7.34
CA LEU A 304 16.72 5.67 -8.62
C LEU A 304 17.99 5.77 -9.46
N LYS A 305 17.83 5.99 -10.77
CA LYS A 305 18.98 6.32 -11.64
C LYS A 305 19.70 7.60 -11.20
N SER A 306 18.96 8.55 -10.63
CA SER A 306 19.48 9.83 -10.16
C SER A 306 20.08 9.79 -8.76
N GLY A 307 20.07 8.63 -8.09
CA GLY A 307 20.54 8.47 -6.72
C GLY A 307 19.57 7.67 -5.85
N GLU A 308 19.76 7.74 -4.54
CA GLU A 308 18.95 7.02 -3.56
C GLU A 308 18.02 7.99 -2.83
N VAL A 309 16.77 7.59 -2.64
CA VAL A 309 15.76 8.31 -1.87
C VAL A 309 15.35 7.46 -0.69
N PHE A 310 15.17 8.07 0.47
CA PHE A 310 14.62 7.41 1.66
C PHE A 310 13.17 7.84 1.80
N LEU A 311 12.26 6.98 1.34
CA LEU A 311 10.83 7.26 1.31
C LEU A 311 10.24 6.97 2.69
N PHE A 312 9.86 8.03 3.41
CA PHE A 312 9.10 7.89 4.65
C PHE A 312 7.65 7.58 4.30
N GLY A 313 7.09 6.56 4.94
CA GLY A 313 5.68 6.25 4.88
C GLY A 313 5.00 6.39 6.24
N SER A 314 3.77 6.90 6.21
CA SER A 314 2.89 6.97 7.36
C SER A 314 1.49 6.50 6.99
N ASP A 315 0.93 5.65 7.85
CA ASP A 315 -0.48 5.26 7.79
C ASP A 315 -1.32 6.35 8.44
N LEU A 316 -2.19 6.96 7.64
CA LEU A 316 -3.16 7.96 8.06
C LEU A 316 -4.39 7.23 8.60
N TRP A 317 -4.26 6.69 9.81
CA TRP A 317 -5.31 5.92 10.47
C TRP A 317 -6.62 6.69 10.60
N ASN A 318 -7.73 5.97 10.64
CA ASN A 318 -9.09 6.47 10.65
C ASN A 318 -9.52 6.92 12.06
N ASN A 319 -8.63 7.64 12.75
CA ASN A 319 -8.86 8.34 14.01
C ASN A 319 -9.43 7.42 15.12
N GLY A 320 -8.77 6.29 15.36
CA GLY A 320 -9.12 5.34 16.42
C GLY A 320 -10.26 4.39 16.08
N ALA A 321 -10.65 4.32 14.80
CA ALA A 321 -11.58 3.30 14.32
C ALA A 321 -11.03 1.90 14.65
N LYS A 322 -11.92 0.92 14.83
CA LYS A 322 -11.47 -0.46 15.06
C LYS A 322 -11.12 -1.19 13.76
N ASN A 323 -11.75 -0.78 12.66
CA ASN A 323 -11.44 -1.22 11.31
C ASN A 323 -10.80 -0.07 10.53
N GLU A 324 -9.63 -0.33 9.96
CA GLU A 324 -8.81 0.67 9.28
C GLU A 324 -8.93 0.61 7.74
N SER A 325 -9.97 -0.02 7.21
CA SER A 325 -10.17 -0.15 5.75
C SER A 325 -10.42 1.16 4.99
N LEU A 326 -10.61 2.27 5.73
CA LEU A 326 -10.74 3.64 5.22
C LEU A 326 -9.51 4.51 5.50
N ALA A 327 -8.48 3.96 6.16
CA ALA A 327 -7.22 4.66 6.38
C ALA A 327 -6.55 4.98 5.03
N ASN A 328 -5.76 6.04 5.01
CA ASN A 328 -4.98 6.43 3.83
C ASN A 328 -3.48 6.45 4.15
N TYR A 329 -2.69 7.00 3.23
CA TYR A 329 -1.25 6.97 3.32
C TYR A 329 -0.66 8.35 3.03
N TYR A 330 0.36 8.72 3.82
CA TYR A 330 1.29 9.79 3.48
C TYR A 330 2.64 9.19 3.13
N TRP A 331 3.15 9.52 1.95
CA TRP A 331 4.50 9.12 1.53
C TRP A 331 5.28 10.37 1.12
N SER A 332 6.53 10.49 1.54
CA SER A 332 7.41 11.57 1.05
C SER A 332 8.87 11.24 1.29
N PRO A 333 9.80 11.65 0.41
CA PRO A 333 11.23 11.59 0.68
C PRO A 333 11.57 12.31 1.99
N LEU A 334 12.38 11.68 2.84
CA LEU A 334 13.14 12.38 3.87
C LEU A 334 14.22 13.22 3.21
N THR A 335 14.51 14.37 3.83
CA THR A 335 15.63 15.22 3.44
C THR A 335 16.67 15.26 4.56
N PHE A 336 17.92 15.48 4.18
CA PHE A 336 19.04 15.41 5.11
C PHE A 336 19.94 16.63 4.92
N ASP A 337 20.53 17.11 6.01
CA ASP A 337 21.56 18.15 5.95
C ASP A 337 22.92 17.59 5.47
N ALA A 338 23.93 18.46 5.44
CA ALA A 338 25.29 18.11 5.02
C ALA A 338 25.98 17.10 5.97
N HIS A 339 25.58 17.05 7.24
CA HIS A 339 26.14 16.16 8.26
C HIS A 339 25.36 14.86 8.41
N GLY A 340 24.24 14.72 7.70
CA GLY A 340 23.39 13.54 7.72
C GLY A 340 22.26 13.60 8.74
N ALA A 341 22.01 14.73 9.41
CA ALA A 341 20.80 14.87 10.22
C ALA A 341 19.56 14.86 9.30
N ILE A 342 18.49 14.18 9.72
CA ILE A 342 17.18 14.26 9.03
C ILE A 342 16.60 15.64 9.34
N ASN A 343 16.22 16.39 8.30
CA ASN A 343 15.57 17.69 8.49
C ASN A 343 14.15 17.49 9.03
N LYS A 344 13.62 18.51 9.72
CA LYS A 344 12.22 18.53 10.14
C LYS A 344 11.31 18.31 8.92
N MET A 345 10.30 17.46 9.10
CA MET A 345 9.39 17.10 8.02
C MET A 345 8.43 18.25 7.71
N GLU A 346 8.32 18.57 6.42
CA GLU A 346 7.27 19.43 5.88
C GLU A 346 6.27 18.54 5.13
N CYS A 347 5.02 18.54 5.56
CA CYS A 347 4.00 17.66 5.01
C CYS A 347 3.57 18.12 3.62
N SER A 348 4.05 17.40 2.60
CA SER A 348 3.81 17.73 1.21
C SER A 348 2.47 17.18 0.71
N LYS A 349 1.73 18.00 -0.05
CA LYS A 349 0.49 17.54 -0.72
C LYS A 349 0.80 16.56 -1.84
N THR A 350 1.87 16.84 -2.59
CA THR A 350 2.40 15.97 -3.63
C THR A 350 3.92 15.91 -3.54
N PHE A 351 4.50 14.83 -4.04
CA PHE A 351 5.92 14.77 -4.35
C PHE A 351 6.12 14.06 -5.68
N SER A 352 7.22 14.39 -6.37
CA SER A 352 7.58 13.75 -7.62
C SER A 352 8.76 12.82 -7.44
N ILE A 353 8.68 11.65 -8.07
CA ILE A 353 9.81 10.72 -8.19
C ILE A 353 10.07 10.44 -9.67
N TYR A 354 11.33 10.46 -10.08
CA TYR A 354 11.69 10.20 -11.47
C TYR A 354 11.65 8.70 -11.73
N SER A 355 10.66 8.23 -12.49
CA SER A 355 10.58 6.82 -12.89
C SER A 355 11.28 6.59 -14.24
N SER A 356 11.83 5.38 -14.42
CA SER A 356 12.45 4.97 -15.69
C SER A 356 11.44 4.48 -16.74
N ALA A 357 10.14 4.49 -16.44
CA ALA A 357 9.10 3.96 -17.32
C ALA A 357 8.64 4.99 -18.36
N LYS A 358 8.46 4.54 -19.61
CA LYS A 358 7.72 5.32 -20.62
C LYS A 358 6.29 5.52 -20.11
N LYS A 359 5.81 6.76 -20.16
CA LYS A 359 4.43 7.16 -19.84
C LYS A 359 3.45 6.14 -20.41
N ALA A 360 2.76 5.38 -19.55
CA ALA A 360 1.45 4.90 -19.94
C ALA A 360 0.65 6.18 -20.18
N THR A 361 0.25 6.45 -21.42
CA THR A 361 -0.60 7.59 -21.77
C THR A 361 -1.99 7.36 -21.19
N HIS A 362 -2.10 7.41 -19.87
CA HIS A 362 -3.29 7.94 -19.26
C HIS A 362 -3.17 9.44 -19.42
N LYS A 363 -4.12 10.03 -20.16
CA LYS A 363 -4.44 11.43 -19.89
C LYS A 363 -4.65 11.48 -18.37
N ASN A 364 -3.82 12.25 -17.66
CA ASN A 364 -4.25 12.90 -16.44
C ASN A 364 -5.44 13.80 -16.85
N SER A 365 -6.60 13.22 -17.15
CA SER A 365 -7.84 13.83 -16.71
C SER A 365 -7.65 13.87 -15.21
N GLY A 366 -7.38 15.08 -14.68
CA GLY A 366 -6.82 15.28 -13.34
C GLY A 366 -7.30 14.22 -12.36
N VAL A 367 -6.37 13.62 -11.61
CA VAL A 367 -6.71 12.65 -10.56
C VAL A 367 -7.82 13.30 -9.76
N ASN A 368 -9.02 12.80 -9.96
CA ASN A 368 -10.18 13.35 -9.31
C ASN A 368 -9.96 12.97 -7.85
N GLU A 369 -9.72 13.97 -7.02
CA GLU A 369 -9.58 13.79 -5.58
C GLU A 369 -10.87 13.14 -5.10
N LEU A 370 -10.75 11.95 -4.50
CA LEU A 370 -11.88 11.14 -4.05
C LEU A 370 -11.71 10.90 -2.55
N ALA A 371 -12.83 10.94 -1.84
CA ALA A 371 -12.89 10.65 -0.42
C ALA A 371 -14.12 9.78 -0.10
N PRO A 372 -13.99 8.83 0.85
CA PRO A 372 -15.08 7.98 1.26
C PRO A 372 -16.06 8.75 2.15
N VAL A 373 -17.35 8.55 1.94
CA VAL A 373 -18.41 9.07 2.82
C VAL A 373 -19.38 7.94 3.16
N CYS A 374 -19.50 7.65 4.45
CA CYS A 374 -20.35 6.59 4.99
C CYS A 374 -21.65 7.17 5.58
N ASP A 375 -22.66 7.36 4.74
CA ASP A 375 -23.88 8.07 5.11
C ASP A 375 -25.19 7.39 4.66
N ILE A 376 -25.12 6.25 3.98
CA ILE A 376 -26.30 5.53 3.50
C ILE A 376 -26.82 4.61 4.61
N ASN A 377 -28.02 4.87 5.09
CA ASN A 377 -28.69 4.13 6.18
C ASN A 377 -30.22 4.13 5.97
N SER A 378 -30.99 3.66 6.95
CA SER A 378 -32.46 3.60 6.87
C SER A 378 -33.15 4.94 6.56
N THR A 379 -32.55 6.08 6.92
CA THR A 379 -33.13 7.42 6.72
C THR A 379 -32.51 8.16 5.54
N THR A 380 -31.30 7.77 5.12
CA THR A 380 -30.52 8.49 4.12
C THR A 380 -30.24 7.64 2.89
N LYS A 381 -30.63 8.16 1.73
CA LYS A 381 -30.35 7.58 0.41
C LYS A 381 -29.48 8.54 -0.40
N ARG A 382 -28.78 7.99 -1.39
CA ARG A 382 -27.97 8.76 -2.35
C ARG A 382 -28.49 8.55 -3.75
N SER A 383 -28.41 9.59 -4.57
CA SER A 383 -28.85 9.49 -5.95
C SER A 383 -28.01 10.35 -6.87
N GLN A 384 -27.72 9.84 -8.06
CA GLN A 384 -26.98 10.56 -9.09
C GLN A 384 -27.57 10.24 -10.45
N SER A 385 -27.80 11.29 -11.22
CA SER A 385 -28.35 11.15 -12.56
C SER A 385 -27.27 11.10 -13.63
N PHE A 386 -27.56 10.48 -14.76
CA PHE A 386 -26.77 10.60 -15.99
C PHE A 386 -27.65 10.73 -17.21
N THR A 387 -27.10 11.37 -18.25
CA THR A 387 -27.73 11.45 -19.58
C THR A 387 -27.08 10.40 -20.48
N ALA A 388 -27.89 9.65 -21.23
CA ALA A 388 -27.39 8.71 -22.21
C ALA A 388 -26.81 9.47 -23.41
N ASN A 389 -25.54 9.21 -23.74
CA ASN A 389 -24.84 9.85 -24.86
C ASN A 389 -25.15 9.21 -26.22
N LYS A 390 -25.74 8.00 -26.22
CA LYS A 390 -26.18 7.26 -27.39
C LYS A 390 -27.36 6.35 -27.05
N ASP A 391 -28.09 5.91 -28.07
CA ASP A 391 -29.04 4.80 -27.94
C ASP A 391 -28.27 3.50 -27.70
N GLY A 392 -28.83 2.60 -26.90
CA GLY A 392 -28.20 1.31 -26.64
C GLY A 392 -28.73 0.59 -25.42
N ILE A 393 -28.01 -0.45 -25.00
CA ILE A 393 -28.29 -1.19 -23.77
C ILE A 393 -27.25 -0.80 -22.71
N LEU A 394 -27.73 -0.39 -21.53
CA LEU A 394 -26.90 -0.24 -20.34
C LEU A 394 -26.56 -1.62 -19.80
N ARG A 395 -25.39 -2.13 -20.19
CA ARG A 395 -24.94 -3.48 -19.83
C ARG A 395 -24.34 -3.53 -18.43
N GLN A 396 -23.62 -2.48 -18.05
CA GLN A 396 -22.86 -2.46 -16.81
C GLN A 396 -22.94 -1.08 -16.16
N VAL A 397 -23.08 -1.08 -14.84
CA VAL A 397 -22.82 0.06 -13.98
C VAL A 397 -21.92 -0.41 -12.85
N THR A 398 -20.83 0.31 -12.61
CA THR A 398 -19.91 0.04 -11.51
C THR A 398 -19.92 1.22 -10.56
N ILE A 399 -20.11 0.96 -9.27
CA ILE A 399 -20.16 1.97 -8.22
C ILE A 399 -19.10 1.59 -7.18
N SER A 400 -18.24 2.52 -6.77
CA SER A 400 -17.35 2.27 -5.64
C SER A 400 -18.13 2.42 -4.34
N CYS A 401 -18.28 1.33 -3.60
CA CYS A 401 -19.01 1.31 -2.36
C CYS A 401 -18.34 0.42 -1.31
N PHE A 402 -18.73 0.64 -0.06
CA PHE A 402 -18.26 -0.11 1.09
C PHE A 402 -19.34 -0.16 2.18
N LYS A 403 -19.16 -1.04 3.16
CA LYS A 403 -20.00 -1.16 4.35
C LYS A 403 -19.26 -0.73 5.60
N ASN A 404 -20.01 -0.38 6.64
CA ASN A 404 -19.46 -0.07 7.96
C ASN A 404 -20.50 -0.40 9.05
N GLN A 405 -20.02 -0.70 10.27
CA GLN A 405 -20.87 -0.93 11.45
C GLN A 405 -21.92 -2.05 11.26
N HIS A 406 -21.57 -3.12 10.55
CA HIS A 406 -22.39 -4.34 10.39
C HIS A 406 -23.84 -4.08 9.93
N PRO A 407 -24.06 -3.60 8.69
CA PRO A 407 -25.42 -3.30 8.24
C PRO A 407 -26.29 -4.56 8.18
N GLY A 408 -27.48 -4.47 8.77
CA GLY A 408 -28.41 -5.60 8.93
C GLY A 408 -29.25 -5.96 7.68
N ASP A 409 -29.10 -5.23 6.58
CA ASP A 409 -29.74 -5.48 5.29
C ASP A 409 -28.79 -5.07 4.16
N GLY A 410 -29.03 -5.57 2.96
CA GLY A 410 -28.23 -5.31 1.78
C GLY A 410 -28.23 -3.87 1.28
N LEU A 411 -27.37 -3.61 0.29
CA LEU A 411 -27.30 -2.37 -0.45
C LEU A 411 -28.27 -2.43 -1.65
N LEU A 412 -29.36 -1.67 -1.57
CA LEU A 412 -30.35 -1.54 -2.63
C LEU A 412 -29.85 -0.53 -3.68
N ILE A 413 -29.70 -0.98 -4.92
CA ILE A 413 -29.38 -0.15 -6.08
C ILE A 413 -30.52 -0.22 -7.08
N GLU A 414 -31.08 0.94 -7.44
CA GLU A 414 -32.15 1.07 -8.44
C GLU A 414 -31.75 2.02 -9.56
N ILE A 415 -32.27 1.78 -10.76
CA ILE A 415 -32.19 2.72 -11.88
C ILE A 415 -33.60 3.12 -12.29
N LYS A 416 -33.85 4.43 -12.37
CA LYS A 416 -35.14 5.04 -12.68
C LYS A 416 -35.05 5.94 -13.90
N ASN A 417 -36.16 6.11 -14.63
CA ASN A 417 -36.28 7.18 -15.61
C ASN A 417 -36.66 8.51 -14.95
N THR A 418 -36.75 9.60 -15.72
CA THR A 418 -37.14 10.93 -15.21
C THR A 418 -38.56 10.99 -14.64
N ALA A 419 -39.45 10.06 -15.01
CA ALA A 419 -40.79 9.96 -14.45
C ALA A 419 -40.83 9.18 -13.12
N GLY A 420 -39.67 8.79 -12.58
CA GLY A 420 -39.58 7.99 -11.36
C GLY A 420 -39.87 6.50 -11.55
N LYS A 421 -40.22 6.05 -12.76
CA LYS A 421 -40.45 4.63 -13.06
C LYS A 421 -39.15 3.86 -12.90
N ARG A 422 -39.16 2.85 -12.04
CA ARG A 422 -38.06 1.91 -11.84
C ARG A 422 -37.90 1.02 -13.07
N LEU A 423 -36.68 1.04 -13.62
CA LEU A 423 -36.26 0.24 -14.77
C LEU A 423 -35.42 -0.97 -14.33
N TYR A 424 -34.73 -0.86 -13.20
CA TYR A 424 -33.90 -1.91 -12.63
C TYR A 424 -33.85 -1.79 -11.10
N SER A 425 -33.67 -2.91 -10.41
CA SER A 425 -33.53 -3.01 -8.95
C SER A 425 -32.69 -4.22 -8.60
N VAL A 426 -31.75 -4.07 -7.67
CA VAL A 426 -31.02 -5.19 -7.06
C VAL A 426 -30.75 -4.87 -5.60
N ASN A 427 -30.92 -5.85 -4.71
CA ASN A 427 -30.44 -5.76 -3.33
C ASN A 427 -29.18 -6.63 -3.21
N ILE A 428 -28.04 -6.00 -2.97
CA ILE A 428 -26.75 -6.68 -2.88
C ILE A 428 -26.54 -7.06 -1.42
N ALA A 429 -26.31 -8.34 -1.14
CA ALA A 429 -26.11 -8.83 0.22
C ALA A 429 -24.97 -8.07 0.93
N ALA A 430 -25.18 -7.74 2.20
CA ALA A 430 -24.20 -7.02 3.02
C ALA A 430 -22.84 -7.72 3.06
N ASP A 431 -22.82 -9.06 3.09
CA ASP A 431 -21.59 -9.85 3.11
C ASP A 431 -20.79 -9.80 1.81
N SER A 432 -21.45 -9.42 0.70
CA SER A 432 -20.79 -9.21 -0.59
C SER A 432 -20.18 -7.81 -0.75
N ILE A 433 -20.47 -6.89 0.18
CA ILE A 433 -19.90 -5.54 0.18
C ILE A 433 -18.69 -5.50 1.12
N SER A 434 -17.56 -5.06 0.58
CA SER A 434 -16.29 -4.89 1.30
C SER A 434 -16.37 -3.77 2.33
N TRP A 435 -15.57 -3.85 3.40
CA TRP A 435 -15.38 -2.73 4.33
C TRP A 435 -14.53 -1.61 3.72
N SER A 436 -13.58 -1.97 2.85
CA SER A 436 -12.82 -1.02 2.03
C SER A 436 -13.59 -0.66 0.74
N PRO A 437 -13.50 0.59 0.21
CA PRO A 437 -14.13 0.99 -1.04
C PRO A 437 -13.70 0.12 -2.22
N LYS A 438 -14.67 -0.60 -2.81
CA LYS A 438 -14.46 -1.46 -3.97
C LYS A 438 -15.54 -1.27 -5.02
N ASN A 439 -15.17 -1.56 -6.25
CA ASN A 439 -16.04 -1.54 -7.40
C ASN A 439 -17.09 -2.65 -7.32
N THR A 440 -18.33 -2.25 -7.06
CA THR A 440 -19.51 -3.11 -7.13
C THR A 440 -20.17 -3.00 -8.50
N LEU A 441 -20.14 -4.11 -9.25
CA LEU A 441 -20.67 -4.22 -10.61
C LEU A 441 -22.11 -4.75 -10.60
N ILE A 442 -23.03 -4.00 -11.20
CA ILE A 442 -24.38 -4.46 -11.53
C ILE A 442 -24.57 -4.56 -13.04
N ARG A 443 -25.51 -5.42 -13.47
CA ARG A 443 -25.84 -5.67 -14.89
C ARG A 443 -27.32 -5.36 -15.16
N PRO A 444 -27.67 -4.09 -15.45
CA PRO A 444 -29.06 -3.68 -15.50
C PRO A 444 -29.84 -4.18 -16.71
N GLU A 445 -29.18 -4.32 -17.86
CA GLU A 445 -29.80 -4.75 -19.13
C GLU A 445 -30.97 -3.85 -19.58
N ILE A 446 -30.89 -2.54 -19.31
CA ILE A 446 -31.94 -1.57 -19.64
C ILE A 446 -31.67 -0.85 -20.96
N ARG A 447 -32.72 -0.62 -21.76
CA ARG A 447 -32.61 0.17 -22.99
C ARG A 447 -32.55 1.66 -22.67
N LEU A 448 -31.52 2.33 -23.17
CA LEU A 448 -31.33 3.76 -23.07
C LEU A 448 -31.62 4.45 -24.39
N GLN A 449 -32.19 5.65 -24.29
CA GLN A 449 -32.43 6.55 -25.41
C GLN A 449 -31.49 7.75 -25.31
N LYS A 450 -30.82 8.10 -26.41
CA LYS A 450 -29.90 9.24 -26.49
C LYS A 450 -30.60 10.52 -25.99
N GLY A 451 -29.89 11.30 -25.18
CA GLY A 451 -30.39 12.55 -24.62
C GLY A 451 -31.38 12.40 -23.45
N LYS A 452 -31.89 11.19 -23.17
CA LYS A 452 -32.72 10.96 -21.97
C LYS A 452 -31.85 10.84 -20.73
N ARG A 453 -32.40 11.34 -19.62
CA ARG A 453 -31.79 11.30 -18.29
C ARG A 453 -32.33 10.10 -17.50
N TYR A 454 -31.45 9.50 -16.73
CA TYR A 454 -31.71 8.35 -15.86
C TYR A 454 -31.15 8.66 -14.48
N LEU A 455 -31.72 8.05 -13.45
CA LEU A 455 -31.33 8.26 -12.05
C LEU A 455 -30.91 6.93 -11.44
N ILE A 456 -29.69 6.88 -10.89
CA ILE A 456 -29.24 5.80 -10.02
C ILE A 456 -29.58 6.21 -8.60
N THR A 457 -30.27 5.36 -7.85
CA THR A 457 -30.54 5.56 -6.42
C THR A 457 -29.95 4.41 -5.62
N ILE A 458 -29.29 4.74 -4.52
CA ILE A 458 -28.62 3.80 -3.63
C ILE A 458 -29.17 4.03 -2.23
N GLY A 459 -29.57 2.95 -1.56
CA GLY A 459 -30.13 2.96 -0.23
C GLY A 459 -30.01 1.61 0.45
N THR A 460 -30.58 1.48 1.64
CA THR A 460 -30.67 0.21 2.36
C THR A 460 -31.91 0.20 3.24
N GLY A 461 -32.43 -0.98 3.57
CA GLY A 461 -33.41 -1.16 4.64
C GLY A 461 -32.77 -1.29 6.03
N ALA A 462 -31.44 -1.31 6.12
CA ALA A 462 -30.73 -1.56 7.37
C ALA A 462 -30.99 -0.45 8.40
N THR A 463 -31.50 -0.85 9.57
CA THR A 463 -31.75 0.05 10.72
C THR A 463 -30.53 0.20 11.64
N LYS A 464 -29.53 -0.65 11.46
CA LYS A 464 -28.19 -0.59 12.07
C LYS A 464 -27.16 -0.66 10.97
N GLY A 465 -25.99 -0.07 11.22
CA GLY A 465 -24.91 0.01 10.25
C GLY A 465 -25.20 0.96 9.09
N ALA A 466 -24.22 1.09 8.20
CA ALA A 466 -24.31 1.99 7.07
C ALA A 466 -23.49 1.47 5.89
N TYR A 467 -23.75 2.09 4.73
CA TYR A 467 -22.93 1.96 3.55
C TYR A 467 -22.35 3.32 3.17
N GLY A 468 -21.24 3.28 2.44
CA GLY A 468 -20.60 4.48 1.92
C GLY A 468 -20.27 4.38 0.44
N LEU A 469 -19.97 5.55 -0.13
CA LEU A 469 -19.55 5.74 -1.50
C LEU A 469 -18.31 6.63 -1.54
N GLU A 470 -17.59 6.57 -2.65
CA GLU A 470 -16.50 7.49 -2.97
C GLU A 470 -17.04 8.75 -3.66
N TYR A 471 -16.68 9.94 -3.18
CA TYR A 471 -17.15 11.22 -3.70
C TYR A 471 -16.01 12.06 -4.23
N TYR A 472 -16.24 12.77 -5.33
CA TYR A 472 -15.31 13.79 -5.82
C TYR A 472 -15.18 14.89 -4.77
N VAL A 473 -13.97 15.37 -4.48
CA VAL A 473 -13.71 16.43 -3.49
C VAL A 473 -13.75 17.80 -4.17
N GLU A 474 -14.41 18.76 -3.53
CA GLU A 474 -14.46 20.17 -3.97
C GLU A 474 -13.25 20.95 -3.43
N ASP A 475 -12.99 22.14 -3.99
CA ASP A 475 -11.84 22.99 -3.62
C ASP A 475 -11.83 23.44 -2.14
N ASN A 476 -12.91 23.20 -1.39
CA ASN A 476 -13.05 23.47 0.05
C ASN A 476 -12.81 22.22 0.93
N ALA A 477 -12.25 21.14 0.37
CA ALA A 477 -12.01 19.85 1.00
C ALA A 477 -13.26 19.05 1.39
N LYS A 478 -14.46 19.49 0.96
CA LYS A 478 -15.70 18.76 1.24
C LYS A 478 -16.02 17.78 0.12
N PRO A 479 -16.60 16.62 0.43
CA PRO A 479 -17.21 15.75 -0.56
C PRO A 479 -18.25 16.54 -1.37
N SER A 480 -18.13 16.47 -2.70
CA SER A 480 -19.11 17.02 -3.61
C SER A 480 -20.42 16.24 -3.55
N LYS A 481 -21.44 16.74 -4.24
CA LYS A 481 -22.69 15.97 -4.45
C LYS A 481 -22.55 14.83 -5.46
N ARG A 482 -21.36 14.58 -6.01
CA ARG A 482 -21.12 13.58 -7.03
C ARG A 482 -20.34 12.40 -6.45
N PHE A 483 -20.92 11.20 -6.55
CA PHE A 483 -20.21 9.96 -6.24
C PHE A 483 -19.60 9.32 -7.49
N LEU A 484 -18.54 8.53 -7.28
CA LEU A 484 -17.83 7.78 -8.31
C LEU A 484 -18.69 6.61 -8.81
N PHE A 485 -19.02 6.65 -10.09
CA PHE A 485 -19.55 5.49 -10.80
C PHE A 485 -19.15 5.53 -12.28
N SER A 486 -19.13 4.36 -12.91
CA SER A 486 -18.92 4.21 -14.35
C SER A 486 -20.07 3.41 -14.98
N LYS A 487 -20.22 3.53 -16.29
CA LYS A 487 -21.29 2.84 -17.05
C LYS A 487 -20.82 2.43 -18.43
N THR A 488 -21.30 1.29 -18.89
CA THR A 488 -21.06 0.78 -20.25
C THR A 488 -22.38 0.70 -21.00
N ILE A 489 -22.48 1.49 -22.08
CA ILE A 489 -23.61 1.46 -23.01
C ILE A 489 -23.11 0.81 -24.30
N VAL A 490 -23.71 -0.32 -24.67
CA VAL A 490 -23.39 -1.01 -25.93
C VAL A 490 -24.43 -0.61 -26.95
N SER A 491 -23.99 -0.20 -28.15
CA SER A 491 -24.90 0.05 -29.26
C SER A 491 -25.59 -1.25 -29.65
N LYS A 492 -26.82 -1.15 -30.15
CA LYS A 492 -27.41 -2.31 -30.83
C LYS A 492 -26.64 -2.62 -32.11
#